data_AF-A0A9Q2NYZ1-F1
#
_entry.id   AF-A0A9Q2NYZ1-F1
#
_cell.length_a   1.000
_cell.length_b   1.000
_cell.length_c   1.000
_cell.angle_alpha   90.00
_cell.angle_beta   90.00
_cell.angle_gamma   90.00
#
_symmetry.space_group_name_H-M   'P 1'
#
loop_
_entity.id
_entity.type
_entity.pdbx_description
1 polymer ?
#
loop_
_entity_poly.entity_id
_entity_poly.type
_entity_poly.pdbx_seq_one_letter_code
_entity_poly.pdbx_strand_id
1 'polypeptide(L)'
;MGILDASDPNFHYGKSATAHAKPFEGIVWHHTREAPLMNMVDYGKRVDPERGGAFGYHYYIGPDGQVVQGAPTDKRTNHIKPGSPTGFSNSNAMGISLVGAEHGATPAQLDAAKRLGKEIEANYGIPATNNMGHGELQKDRQHHEGGELAGYMRGDDIANDAMRALGRTPMQPDPPKATPRGSMVAQTRSTSPRPTIGSGGTTSLLGSIRNDKMNTEMTEPQMPEKEMVGGMIGKMFPNLTADRLDRISLALMSLSGYPTPGMESLMQGAQQRIGDRREEKSNQQRNSKTAEMLRSNGAPDYLVQAAMNGYGSAALSQYMQIKGRKPDARTPYSDQAKIASDLRNGWITPEQAQQALAGGGNTEADREIARLESVGIPRNIAIKIKEGVYKTTQDPLTREVTVIDISTGQPVYQATGTPAPAPSDALDTTPTPTGADASDSFGLEGMIKRAINSGSDFIGAGTPFEGVRDTQSDFAVLREGLVNDISQGYGRQPPSWLMKNIQDLTPSAGGIQGAEDAQSKLGALQRSFAQELQSIEQQMQGQISPTQRQVLTERAASLNAAVGKVDNALTRFGSGGVGTTKSGIKWSVE
;
A
#
# COMPACT_ATOMS: atom_id res chain seq x y z
N MET A 1 1.09 -28.45 -8.86
CA MET A 1 0.53 -27.79 -7.65
C MET A 1 -1.01 -27.89 -7.63
N GLY A 2 -1.72 -27.51 -6.56
CA GLY A 2 -3.18 -27.35 -6.60
C GLY A 2 -3.58 -26.06 -7.35
N ILE A 3 -3.89 -26.17 -8.64
CA ILE A 3 -4.32 -25.06 -9.49
C ILE A 3 -5.82 -25.19 -9.74
N LEU A 4 -6.58 -24.12 -9.48
CA LEU A 4 -7.96 -24.01 -9.93
C LEU A 4 -7.98 -23.54 -11.38
N ASP A 5 -8.41 -24.38 -12.32
CA ASP A 5 -8.68 -23.92 -13.69
C ASP A 5 -10.03 -23.18 -13.72
N ALA A 6 -9.97 -21.87 -14.00
CA ALA A 6 -11.12 -21.00 -14.18
C ALA A 6 -11.09 -20.31 -15.55
N SER A 7 -10.31 -20.87 -16.48
CA SER A 7 -10.18 -20.40 -17.84
C SER A 7 -11.38 -20.84 -18.69
N ASP A 8 -11.80 -19.99 -19.62
CA ASP A 8 -12.79 -20.33 -20.65
C ASP A 8 -12.08 -20.57 -21.99
N PRO A 9 -12.00 -21.81 -22.51
CA PRO A 9 -11.31 -22.11 -23.77
C PRO A 9 -11.98 -21.50 -25.00
N ASN A 10 -13.26 -21.10 -24.91
CA ASN A 10 -14.01 -20.49 -26.01
C ASN A 10 -13.84 -18.96 -26.06
N PHE A 11 -13.33 -18.35 -24.97
CA PHE A 11 -13.13 -16.90 -24.91
C PHE A 11 -11.92 -16.43 -25.74
N HIS A 12 -12.03 -15.23 -26.30
CA HIS A 12 -11.04 -14.67 -27.22
C HIS A 12 -9.95 -13.83 -26.51
N TYR A 13 -9.11 -14.45 -25.69
CA TYR A 13 -7.94 -13.77 -25.11
C TYR A 13 -6.99 -13.27 -26.18
N GLY A 14 -6.52 -12.03 -26.00
CA GLY A 14 -5.39 -11.46 -26.74
C GLY A 14 -5.40 -11.72 -28.25
N LYS A 15 -6.55 -11.56 -28.93
CA LYS A 15 -6.78 -12.01 -30.33
C LYS A 15 -5.55 -11.92 -31.25
N SER A 16 -4.91 -10.74 -31.32
CA SER A 16 -3.71 -10.54 -32.14
C SER A 16 -2.48 -11.29 -31.62
N ALA A 17 -2.23 -11.30 -30.30
CA ALA A 17 -1.13 -12.06 -29.70
C ALA A 17 -1.31 -13.57 -29.88
N THR A 18 -2.54 -14.08 -29.78
CA THR A 18 -2.89 -15.49 -30.01
C THR A 18 -2.72 -15.87 -31.49
N ALA A 19 -3.10 -15.00 -32.42
CA ALA A 19 -2.88 -15.23 -33.86
C ALA A 19 -1.39 -15.25 -34.26
N HIS A 20 -0.53 -14.59 -33.49
CA HIS A 20 0.93 -14.56 -33.69
C HIS A 20 1.68 -15.33 -32.59
N ALA A 21 1.04 -16.32 -31.95
CA ALA A 21 1.58 -17.03 -30.82
C ALA A 21 2.91 -17.73 -31.18
N LYS A 22 3.92 -17.50 -30.34
CA LYS A 22 5.20 -18.21 -30.33
C LYS A 22 5.24 -19.17 -29.14
N PRO A 23 6.19 -20.12 -29.07
CA PRO A 23 6.51 -20.78 -27.80
C PRO A 23 6.70 -19.75 -26.68
N PHE A 24 6.40 -20.13 -25.43
CA PHE A 24 6.69 -19.25 -24.31
C PHE A 24 8.21 -19.21 -24.10
N GLU A 25 8.80 -18.03 -24.24
CA GLU A 25 10.22 -17.75 -24.11
C GLU A 25 10.55 -17.15 -22.73
N GLY A 26 9.54 -16.68 -21.97
CA GLY A 26 9.72 -16.01 -20.68
C GLY A 26 8.44 -15.90 -19.84
N ILE A 27 8.64 -15.59 -18.55
CA ILE A 27 7.57 -15.32 -17.57
C ILE A 27 7.62 -13.84 -17.21
N VAL A 28 6.46 -13.18 -17.18
CA VAL A 28 6.35 -11.80 -16.69
C VAL A 28 5.51 -11.74 -15.44
N TRP A 29 6.11 -11.24 -14.38
CA TRP A 29 5.49 -11.07 -13.07
C TRP A 29 4.83 -9.69 -12.97
N HIS A 30 3.60 -9.69 -12.48
CA HIS A 30 2.77 -8.51 -12.25
C HIS A 30 2.28 -8.52 -10.79
N HIS A 31 1.89 -7.36 -10.30
CA HIS A 31 0.96 -7.27 -9.17
C HIS A 31 -0.34 -6.60 -9.63
N THR A 32 -1.37 -6.62 -8.79
CA THR A 32 -2.52 -5.73 -8.96
C THR A 32 -2.82 -5.01 -7.65
N ARG A 33 -3.61 -3.94 -7.74
CA ARG A 33 -4.38 -3.40 -6.60
C ARG A 33 -5.15 -4.51 -5.87
N GLU A 34 -5.54 -4.21 -4.63
CA GLU A 34 -6.42 -5.07 -3.85
C GLU A 34 -7.79 -5.26 -4.53
N ALA A 35 -8.16 -6.53 -4.72
CA ALA A 35 -9.44 -6.97 -5.25
C ALA A 35 -9.65 -8.46 -4.89
N PRO A 36 -10.90 -8.94 -4.82
CA PRO A 36 -11.16 -10.38 -4.74
C PRO A 36 -10.54 -11.12 -5.93
N LEU A 37 -9.85 -12.23 -5.68
CA LEU A 37 -9.10 -13.00 -6.68
C LEU A 37 -9.95 -13.31 -7.94
N MET A 38 -11.16 -13.81 -7.74
CA MET A 38 -12.06 -14.16 -8.85
C MET A 38 -12.54 -12.95 -9.66
N ASN A 39 -12.61 -11.75 -9.09
CA ASN A 39 -12.95 -10.54 -9.85
C ASN A 39 -11.86 -10.20 -10.87
N MET A 40 -10.60 -10.46 -10.54
CA MET A 40 -9.46 -10.22 -11.44
C MET A 40 -9.39 -11.29 -12.55
N VAL A 41 -9.72 -12.54 -12.23
CA VAL A 41 -9.87 -13.64 -13.19
C VAL A 41 -11.03 -13.36 -14.16
N ASP A 42 -12.18 -12.92 -13.64
CA ASP A 42 -13.35 -12.61 -14.45
C ASP A 42 -13.22 -11.33 -15.28
N TYR A 43 -12.39 -10.36 -14.86
CA TYR A 43 -12.00 -9.24 -15.72
C TYR A 43 -11.15 -9.71 -16.92
N GLY A 44 -10.25 -10.69 -16.71
CA GLY A 44 -9.46 -11.31 -17.77
C GLY A 44 -10.28 -11.99 -18.87
N LYS A 45 -11.53 -12.37 -18.55
CA LYS A 45 -12.52 -13.01 -19.45
C LYS A 45 -13.57 -12.05 -19.98
N ARG A 46 -13.29 -10.73 -19.98
CA ARG A 46 -14.18 -9.69 -20.52
C ARG A 46 -13.45 -8.83 -21.54
N VAL A 47 -14.20 -8.28 -22.50
CA VAL A 47 -13.70 -7.21 -23.36
C VAL A 47 -13.89 -5.89 -22.63
N ASP A 48 -12.79 -5.21 -22.36
CA ASP A 48 -12.76 -3.84 -21.87
C ASP A 48 -13.10 -2.89 -23.04
N PRO A 49 -14.22 -2.16 -23.00
CA PRO A 49 -14.68 -1.34 -24.13
C PRO A 49 -13.84 -0.07 -24.29
N GLU A 50 -13.30 0.50 -23.20
CA GLU A 50 -12.46 1.70 -23.24
C GLU A 50 -11.09 1.38 -23.85
N ARG A 51 -10.57 0.19 -23.56
CA ARG A 51 -9.25 -0.28 -24.01
C ARG A 51 -9.31 -1.15 -25.27
N GLY A 52 -10.50 -1.44 -25.80
CA GLY A 52 -10.72 -2.15 -27.06
C GLY A 52 -10.28 -3.62 -27.08
N GLY A 53 -10.26 -4.31 -25.93
CA GLY A 53 -9.73 -5.69 -25.87
C GLY A 53 -9.87 -6.38 -24.52
N ALA A 54 -9.52 -7.67 -24.46
CA ALA A 54 -9.46 -8.41 -23.20
C ALA A 54 -8.06 -8.32 -22.58
N PHE A 55 -7.98 -8.00 -21.29
CA PHE A 55 -6.72 -7.79 -20.57
C PHE A 55 -6.69 -8.61 -19.29
N GLY A 56 -5.66 -9.42 -19.12
CA GLY A 56 -5.57 -10.38 -18.03
C GLY A 56 -4.29 -11.22 -18.13
N TYR A 57 -4.22 -12.23 -17.28
CA TYR A 57 -3.01 -13.04 -17.07
C TYR A 57 -3.32 -14.52 -17.30
N HIS A 58 -2.29 -15.33 -17.53
CA HIS A 58 -2.47 -16.79 -17.63
C HIS A 58 -2.75 -17.36 -16.24
N TYR A 59 -2.07 -16.85 -15.21
CA TYR A 59 -2.25 -17.23 -13.82
C TYR A 59 -2.42 -16.02 -12.89
N TYR A 60 -3.22 -16.22 -11.85
CA TYR A 60 -3.52 -15.28 -10.78
C TYR A 60 -3.23 -15.95 -9.43
N ILE A 61 -2.66 -15.21 -8.48
CA ILE A 61 -2.27 -15.72 -7.16
C ILE A 61 -2.88 -14.84 -6.08
N GLY A 62 -3.83 -15.40 -5.31
CA GLY A 62 -4.51 -14.71 -4.21
C GLY A 62 -3.63 -14.52 -2.97
N PRO A 63 -3.95 -13.57 -2.07
CA PRO A 63 -3.20 -13.30 -0.83
C PRO A 63 -2.98 -14.50 0.09
N ASP A 64 -3.80 -15.54 -0.03
CA ASP A 64 -3.74 -16.82 0.67
C ASP A 64 -2.83 -17.87 -0.01
N GLY A 65 -2.27 -17.56 -1.17
CA GLY A 65 -1.50 -18.49 -2.00
C GLY A 65 -2.36 -19.34 -2.94
N GLN A 66 -3.68 -19.11 -3.04
CA GLN A 66 -4.51 -19.81 -4.03
C GLN A 66 -4.08 -19.42 -5.45
N VAL A 67 -3.81 -20.42 -6.30
CA VAL A 67 -3.45 -20.21 -7.71
C VAL A 67 -4.62 -20.58 -8.61
N VAL A 68 -4.99 -19.62 -9.46
CA VAL A 68 -6.07 -19.76 -10.44
C VAL A 68 -5.51 -19.56 -11.84
N GLN A 69 -5.76 -20.50 -12.75
CA GLN A 69 -5.51 -20.33 -14.17
C GLN A 69 -6.68 -19.54 -14.78
N GLY A 70 -6.39 -18.35 -15.31
CA GLY A 70 -7.41 -17.46 -15.87
C GLY A 70 -7.48 -17.46 -17.40
N ALA A 71 -6.43 -17.94 -18.08
CA ALA A 71 -6.44 -18.19 -19.53
C ALA A 71 -5.78 -19.54 -19.85
N PRO A 72 -6.24 -20.25 -20.90
CA PRO A 72 -5.59 -21.48 -21.35
C PRO A 72 -4.20 -21.18 -21.93
N THR A 73 -3.25 -22.10 -21.80
CA THR A 73 -1.85 -21.87 -22.23
C THR A 73 -1.63 -22.00 -23.73
N ASP A 74 -2.61 -22.50 -24.50
CA ASP A 74 -2.64 -22.41 -25.96
C ASP A 74 -3.11 -21.01 -26.45
N LYS A 75 -3.63 -20.16 -25.55
CA LYS A 75 -3.99 -18.77 -25.82
C LYS A 75 -2.90 -17.82 -25.35
N ARG A 76 -3.01 -16.55 -25.74
CA ARG A 76 -2.14 -15.47 -25.28
C ARG A 76 -2.98 -14.36 -24.68
N THR A 77 -2.52 -13.75 -23.58
CA THR A 77 -3.23 -12.64 -22.92
C THR A 77 -2.59 -11.30 -23.23
N ASN A 78 -3.35 -10.20 -23.12
CA ASN A 78 -2.79 -8.85 -23.22
C ASN A 78 -2.35 -8.39 -21.83
N HIS A 79 -1.08 -8.64 -21.45
CA HIS A 79 -0.53 -8.24 -20.15
C HIS A 79 0.63 -7.24 -20.23
N ILE A 80 1.34 -7.17 -21.36
CA ILE A 80 2.44 -6.22 -21.65
C ILE A 80 1.92 -5.22 -22.71
N LYS A 81 2.26 -3.93 -22.60
CA LYS A 81 2.02 -2.97 -23.72
C LYS A 81 3.05 -3.21 -24.86
N PRO A 82 2.73 -2.97 -26.13
CA PRO A 82 3.69 -3.10 -27.22
C PRO A 82 4.98 -2.28 -27.00
N GLY A 83 6.11 -2.76 -27.52
CA GLY A 83 7.38 -2.01 -27.52
C GLY A 83 8.32 -2.27 -26.34
N SER A 84 8.25 -3.42 -25.66
CA SER A 84 9.24 -3.77 -24.63
C SER A 84 10.64 -3.97 -25.23
N PRO A 85 11.71 -3.42 -24.62
CA PRO A 85 13.07 -3.48 -25.16
C PRO A 85 13.74 -4.85 -25.01
N THR A 86 13.17 -5.78 -24.23
CA THR A 86 13.74 -7.11 -23.95
C THR A 86 13.39 -8.16 -25.00
N GLY A 87 12.49 -7.85 -25.94
CA GLY A 87 11.93 -8.83 -26.88
C GLY A 87 10.74 -9.63 -26.33
N PHE A 88 10.41 -9.50 -25.04
CA PHE A 88 9.18 -10.08 -24.50
C PHE A 88 7.94 -9.29 -24.91
N SER A 89 6.88 -10.02 -25.21
CA SER A 89 5.62 -9.50 -25.72
C SER A 89 4.48 -10.45 -25.36
N ASN A 90 3.24 -10.03 -25.61
CA ASN A 90 2.07 -10.86 -25.36
C ASN A 90 2.08 -12.20 -26.13
N SER A 91 2.83 -12.34 -27.24
CA SER A 91 2.81 -13.58 -28.04
C SER A 91 3.82 -14.64 -27.60
N ASN A 92 4.88 -14.27 -26.88
CA ASN A 92 5.98 -15.15 -26.43
C ASN A 92 6.18 -15.16 -24.90
N ALA A 93 5.43 -14.39 -24.11
CA ALA A 93 5.61 -14.34 -22.67
C ALA A 93 4.35 -14.74 -21.89
N MET A 94 4.53 -15.38 -20.75
CA MET A 94 3.44 -15.81 -19.87
C MET A 94 3.27 -14.82 -18.71
N GLY A 95 2.20 -14.03 -18.74
CA GLY A 95 1.83 -13.13 -17.63
C GLY A 95 1.28 -13.89 -16.42
N ILE A 96 1.83 -13.60 -15.23
CA ILE A 96 1.37 -14.10 -13.93
C ILE A 96 1.19 -12.92 -12.97
N SER A 97 0.06 -12.84 -12.27
CA SER A 97 -0.25 -11.71 -11.38
C SER A 97 -0.48 -12.10 -9.92
N LEU A 98 0.18 -11.37 -9.02
CA LEU A 98 -0.02 -11.45 -7.58
C LEU A 98 -1.09 -10.43 -7.18
N VAL A 99 -2.30 -10.92 -6.88
CA VAL A 99 -3.47 -10.08 -6.67
C VAL A 99 -3.40 -9.40 -5.29
N GLY A 100 -3.51 -8.06 -5.27
CA GLY A 100 -3.37 -7.27 -4.05
C GLY A 100 -1.92 -7.01 -3.60
N ALA A 101 -0.91 -7.40 -4.39
CA ALA A 101 0.50 -7.24 -4.04
C ALA A 101 1.11 -5.87 -4.43
N GLU A 102 0.30 -4.84 -4.67
CA GLU A 102 0.77 -3.47 -4.94
C GLU A 102 1.64 -2.90 -3.80
N HIS A 103 1.39 -3.35 -2.56
CA HIS A 103 2.15 -2.96 -1.37
C HIS A 103 3.07 -4.08 -0.83
N GLY A 104 3.41 -5.04 -1.70
CA GLY A 104 4.19 -6.24 -1.38
C GLY A 104 3.34 -7.49 -1.30
N ALA A 105 3.90 -8.63 -1.70
CA ALA A 105 3.22 -9.92 -1.69
C ALA A 105 3.24 -10.58 -0.30
N THR A 106 2.20 -11.35 0.02
CA THR A 106 2.20 -12.16 1.24
C THR A 106 3.22 -13.32 1.16
N PRO A 107 3.67 -13.88 2.30
CA PRO A 107 4.52 -15.07 2.27
C PRO A 107 3.89 -16.27 1.54
N ALA A 108 2.56 -16.42 1.63
CA ALA A 108 1.83 -17.48 0.93
C ALA A 108 1.75 -17.23 -0.58
N GLN A 109 1.58 -15.98 -1.02
CA GLN A 109 1.70 -15.59 -2.43
C GLN A 109 3.09 -15.88 -2.97
N LEU A 110 4.14 -15.48 -2.25
CA LEU A 110 5.53 -15.71 -2.69
C LEU A 110 5.84 -17.20 -2.79
N ASP A 111 5.49 -18.02 -1.80
CA ASP A 111 5.66 -19.48 -1.85
C ASP A 111 4.91 -20.12 -3.04
N ALA A 112 3.63 -19.76 -3.23
CA ALA A 112 2.83 -20.23 -4.36
C ALA A 112 3.41 -19.80 -5.71
N ALA A 113 3.86 -18.54 -5.83
CA ALA A 113 4.42 -17.99 -7.07
C ALA A 113 5.78 -18.60 -7.41
N LYS A 114 6.64 -18.82 -6.41
CA LYS A 114 7.94 -19.52 -6.56
C LYS A 114 7.73 -20.95 -7.06
N ARG A 115 6.77 -21.70 -6.49
CA ARG A 115 6.41 -23.04 -6.97
C ARG A 115 5.87 -23.02 -8.40
N LEU A 116 4.90 -22.14 -8.67
CA LEU A 116 4.28 -22.00 -9.99
C LEU A 116 5.30 -21.65 -11.07
N GLY A 117 6.17 -20.68 -10.80
CA GLY A 117 7.22 -20.26 -11.72
C GLY A 117 8.17 -21.39 -12.07
N LYS A 118 8.62 -22.18 -11.08
CA LYS A 118 9.49 -23.34 -11.34
C LYS A 118 8.76 -24.48 -12.07
N GLU A 119 7.47 -24.68 -11.81
CA GLU A 119 6.63 -25.64 -12.56
C GLU A 119 6.48 -25.20 -14.04
N ILE A 120 6.30 -23.91 -14.31
CA ILE A 120 6.21 -23.34 -15.68
C ILE A 120 7.56 -23.37 -16.39
N GLU A 121 8.66 -23.00 -15.73
CA GLU A 121 10.02 -23.08 -16.27
C GLU A 121 10.32 -24.51 -16.78
N ALA A 122 10.04 -25.52 -15.95
CA ALA A 122 10.25 -26.91 -16.30
C ALA A 122 9.33 -27.39 -17.45
N ASN A 123 8.05 -27.02 -17.41
CA ASN A 123 7.05 -27.49 -18.39
C ASN A 123 7.21 -26.88 -19.79
N TYR A 124 7.70 -25.63 -19.89
CA TYR A 124 7.84 -24.91 -21.15
C TYR A 124 9.29 -24.71 -21.61
N GLY A 125 10.28 -25.17 -20.82
CA GLY A 125 11.70 -25.00 -21.13
C GLY A 125 12.18 -23.55 -21.04
N ILE A 126 11.51 -22.72 -20.21
CA ILE A 126 11.86 -21.31 -20.03
C ILE A 126 13.08 -21.21 -19.11
N PRO A 127 14.19 -20.59 -19.53
CA PRO A 127 15.34 -20.37 -18.67
C PRO A 127 15.00 -19.48 -17.48
N ALA A 128 15.61 -19.74 -16.31
CA ALA A 128 15.43 -18.91 -15.12
C ALA A 128 15.72 -17.42 -15.37
N THR A 129 16.72 -17.12 -16.22
CA THR A 129 17.10 -15.77 -16.68
C THR A 129 15.98 -15.02 -17.40
N ASN A 130 14.95 -15.72 -17.89
CA ASN A 130 13.86 -15.18 -18.69
C ASN A 130 12.60 -14.88 -17.85
N ASN A 131 12.77 -14.77 -16.53
CA ASN A 131 11.80 -14.15 -15.63
C ASN A 131 12.03 -12.63 -15.61
N MET A 132 10.97 -11.85 -15.81
CA MET A 132 11.01 -10.38 -15.80
C MET A 132 9.87 -9.81 -14.95
N GLY A 133 10.15 -8.73 -14.22
CA GLY A 133 9.12 -7.88 -13.64
C GLY A 133 8.52 -6.98 -14.72
N HIS A 134 7.22 -6.71 -14.68
CA HIS A 134 6.61 -5.77 -15.62
C HIS A 134 7.23 -4.36 -15.56
N GLY A 135 7.71 -3.94 -14.38
CA GLY A 135 8.47 -2.70 -14.19
C GLY A 135 9.84 -2.69 -14.90
N GLU A 136 10.47 -3.86 -15.07
CA GLU A 136 11.73 -4.01 -15.83
C GLU A 136 11.48 -3.91 -17.35
N LEU A 137 10.27 -4.25 -17.80
CA LEU A 137 9.89 -4.27 -19.22
C LEU A 137 9.42 -2.92 -19.76
N GLN A 138 8.95 -2.01 -18.89
CA GLN A 138 8.15 -0.86 -19.29
C GLN A 138 8.45 0.37 -18.41
N LYS A 139 8.90 1.48 -19.03
CA LYS A 139 9.28 2.71 -18.32
C LYS A 139 8.09 3.48 -17.72
N ASP A 140 6.87 3.18 -18.14
CA ASP A 140 5.63 3.80 -17.67
C ASP A 140 4.88 2.93 -16.64
N ARG A 141 5.59 1.99 -16.01
CA ARG A 141 5.13 1.14 -14.90
C ARG A 141 5.86 1.47 -13.61
N GLN A 142 5.31 1.00 -12.49
CA GLN A 142 6.04 1.04 -11.22
C GLN A 142 7.30 0.18 -11.38
N HIS A 143 8.49 0.75 -11.16
CA HIS A 143 9.77 0.04 -11.34
C HIS A 143 9.84 -1.30 -10.59
N HIS A 144 9.15 -1.40 -9.44
CA HIS A 144 9.08 -2.61 -8.62
C HIS A 144 7.96 -3.59 -9.00
N GLU A 145 7.12 -3.32 -10.02
CA GLU A 145 6.04 -4.22 -10.45
C GLU A 145 6.63 -5.57 -10.91
N GLY A 146 6.46 -6.60 -10.08
CA GLY A 146 6.98 -7.95 -10.31
C GLY A 146 8.50 -8.14 -10.14
N GLY A 147 9.27 -7.06 -9.91
CA GLY A 147 10.74 -7.08 -9.91
C GLY A 147 11.36 -7.98 -8.83
N GLU A 148 10.86 -7.95 -7.59
CA GLU A 148 11.33 -8.81 -6.48
C GLU A 148 11.23 -10.29 -6.84
N LEU A 149 10.08 -10.72 -7.39
CA LEU A 149 9.88 -12.11 -7.73
C LEU A 149 10.69 -12.51 -8.97
N ALA A 150 10.86 -11.61 -9.94
CA ALA A 150 11.72 -11.86 -11.09
C ALA A 150 13.17 -12.07 -10.66
N GLY A 151 13.71 -11.21 -9.80
CA GLY A 151 15.06 -11.34 -9.22
C GLY A 151 15.25 -12.65 -8.47
N TYR A 152 14.31 -13.02 -7.60
CA TYR A 152 14.33 -14.33 -6.94
C TYR A 152 14.35 -15.50 -7.94
N MET A 153 13.48 -15.45 -8.97
CA MET A 153 13.34 -16.56 -9.93
C MET A 153 14.59 -16.73 -10.81
N ARG A 154 15.27 -15.63 -11.16
CA ARG A 154 16.59 -15.61 -11.82
C ARG A 154 17.73 -16.09 -10.92
N GLY A 155 17.57 -16.00 -9.60
CA GLY A 155 18.59 -16.33 -8.61
C GLY A 155 19.40 -15.13 -8.10
N ASP A 156 19.04 -13.91 -8.51
CA ASP A 156 19.71 -12.66 -8.11
C ASP A 156 19.66 -12.48 -6.58
N ASP A 157 18.55 -12.89 -5.95
CA ASP A 157 18.31 -12.79 -4.51
C ASP A 157 18.86 -13.95 -3.67
N ILE A 158 19.59 -14.92 -4.24
CA ILE A 158 20.18 -16.02 -3.44
C ILE A 158 21.14 -15.47 -2.36
N ALA A 159 21.80 -14.33 -2.63
CA ALA A 159 22.58 -13.61 -1.62
C ALA A 159 21.72 -13.00 -0.50
N ASN A 160 20.54 -12.47 -0.83
CA ASN A 160 19.62 -11.85 0.12
C ASN A 160 18.88 -12.88 0.99
N ASP A 161 18.43 -14.01 0.40
CA ASP A 161 17.84 -15.11 1.16
C ASP A 161 18.88 -15.86 2.00
N ALA A 162 20.15 -15.94 1.58
CA ALA A 162 21.24 -16.40 2.45
C ALA A 162 21.44 -15.46 3.66
N MET A 163 21.41 -14.14 3.45
CA MET A 163 21.51 -13.16 4.55
C MET A 163 20.28 -13.17 5.48
N ARG A 164 19.07 -13.47 4.96
CA ARG A 164 17.87 -13.72 5.79
C ARG A 164 17.96 -15.03 6.57
N ALA A 165 18.47 -16.11 5.96
CA ALA A 165 18.65 -17.42 6.60
C ALA A 165 19.70 -17.39 7.74
N LEU A 166 20.73 -16.54 7.61
CA LEU A 166 21.68 -16.25 8.69
C LEU A 166 21.03 -15.54 9.91
N GLY A 167 19.76 -15.13 9.81
CA GLY A 167 18.97 -14.54 10.89
C GLY A 167 18.19 -15.52 11.78
N ARG A 168 17.95 -16.77 11.36
CA ARG A 168 17.50 -17.92 12.21
C ARG A 168 17.31 -19.21 11.38
N THR A 169 17.65 -20.33 12.01
CA THR A 169 17.73 -21.67 11.40
C THR A 169 16.40 -22.20 10.84
N PRO A 170 16.38 -22.83 9.64
CA PRO A 170 15.27 -23.69 9.24
C PRO A 170 15.14 -24.89 10.17
N MET A 171 13.91 -25.27 10.52
CA MET A 171 13.65 -26.48 11.27
C MET A 171 14.02 -27.69 10.41
N GLN A 172 14.99 -28.49 10.86
CA GLN A 172 15.38 -29.73 10.21
C GLN A 172 14.20 -30.71 10.30
N PRO A 173 13.75 -31.35 9.21
CA PRO A 173 12.67 -32.33 9.28
C PRO A 173 13.14 -33.53 10.11
N ASP A 174 12.27 -34.01 11.00
CA ASP A 174 12.55 -35.17 11.86
C ASP A 174 12.99 -36.38 11.02
N PRO A 175 14.04 -37.13 11.44
CA PRO A 175 14.36 -38.39 10.79
C PRO A 175 13.19 -39.38 10.97
N PRO A 176 12.91 -40.23 9.97
CA PRO A 176 11.77 -41.14 10.03
C PRO A 176 11.89 -42.08 11.23
N LYS A 177 10.85 -42.10 12.07
CA LYS A 177 10.76 -43.01 13.22
C LYS A 177 10.96 -44.46 12.76
N ALA A 178 12.02 -45.09 13.25
CA ALA A 178 12.31 -46.49 12.98
C ALA A 178 11.15 -47.37 13.45
N THR A 179 10.68 -48.26 12.56
CA THR A 179 9.73 -49.31 12.94
C THR A 179 10.47 -50.44 13.67
N PRO A 180 9.95 -50.95 14.80
CA PRO A 180 10.57 -52.06 15.49
C PRO A 180 10.31 -53.38 14.73
N ARG A 181 11.30 -53.85 13.96
CA ARG A 181 11.29 -55.23 13.44
C ARG A 181 11.80 -56.18 14.53
N GLY A 182 10.87 -56.94 15.11
CA GLY A 182 11.16 -58.06 15.99
C GLY A 182 11.88 -59.20 15.25
N SER A 183 12.74 -59.89 15.98
CA SER A 183 13.70 -60.90 15.52
C SER A 183 13.07 -62.24 15.15
N MET A 184 13.51 -62.87 14.06
CA MET A 184 13.52 -64.34 13.91
C MET A 184 14.78 -64.83 13.15
N VAL A 185 15.80 -65.18 13.95
CA VAL A 185 16.56 -66.44 13.98
C VAL A 185 16.82 -67.25 12.67
N ALA A 186 18.12 -67.58 12.50
CA ALA A 186 18.75 -68.80 11.93
C ALA A 186 19.29 -68.86 10.47
N GLN A 187 20.62 -69.11 10.42
CA GLN A 187 21.36 -70.03 9.53
C GLN A 187 21.44 -69.67 8.00
N THR A 188 22.55 -69.88 7.26
CA THR A 188 23.81 -70.61 7.53
C THR A 188 25.00 -70.08 6.69
N ARG A 189 26.22 -70.42 7.15
CA ARG A 189 27.56 -70.33 6.50
C ARG A 189 27.65 -70.22 4.95
N SER A 190 28.58 -69.38 4.48
CA SER A 190 29.53 -69.75 3.40
C SER A 190 30.84 -68.94 3.49
N THR A 191 31.89 -69.35 2.77
CA THR A 191 33.31 -69.08 3.05
C THR A 191 33.97 -67.96 2.23
N SER A 192 35.07 -67.39 2.76
CA SER A 192 36.01 -66.48 2.08
C SER A 192 36.85 -67.19 0.99
N PRO A 193 37.64 -66.47 0.14
CA PRO A 193 38.93 -65.88 0.58
C PRO A 193 39.31 -64.49 -0.02
N ARG A 194 40.45 -63.98 0.46
CA ARG A 194 41.14 -62.69 0.21
C ARG A 194 42.06 -62.75 -1.05
N PRO A 195 42.56 -61.61 -1.60
CA PRO A 195 43.80 -60.94 -1.12
C PRO A 195 43.66 -59.39 -0.99
N THR A 196 44.37 -58.56 -0.20
CA THR A 196 45.82 -58.26 0.04
C THR A 196 46.51 -57.61 -1.18
N ILE A 197 47.31 -56.51 -1.16
CA ILE A 197 48.19 -55.83 -0.16
C ILE A 197 48.20 -54.27 -0.33
N GLY A 198 48.31 -53.49 0.77
CA GLY A 198 49.19 -52.28 0.87
C GLY A 198 48.55 -50.88 0.82
N SER A 199 49.17 -49.79 1.32
CA SER A 199 50.35 -49.62 2.20
C SER A 199 50.46 -48.14 2.67
N GLY A 200 50.82 -47.90 3.95
CA GLY A 200 51.23 -46.59 4.48
C GLY A 200 50.09 -45.59 4.79
N GLY A 201 50.22 -44.67 5.76
CA GLY A 201 51.30 -44.49 6.73
C GLY A 201 50.86 -43.55 7.88
N THR A 202 51.35 -43.80 9.09
CA THR A 202 50.98 -43.06 10.31
C THR A 202 51.97 -41.95 10.65
N THR A 203 51.48 -40.73 10.88
CA THR A 203 52.12 -39.76 11.79
C THR A 203 51.06 -38.90 12.46
N SER A 204 51.02 -38.96 13.79
CA SER A 204 50.32 -37.99 14.65
C SER A 204 51.32 -36.90 15.05
N LEU A 205 50.88 -35.66 15.24
CA LEU A 205 51.55 -34.72 16.13
C LEU A 205 50.62 -33.57 16.55
N LEU A 206 50.48 -33.42 17.87
CA LEU A 206 49.83 -32.27 18.50
C LEU A 206 50.71 -31.02 18.38
N GLY A 207 50.05 -29.86 18.32
CA GLY A 207 50.50 -28.67 19.06
C GLY A 207 51.23 -27.59 18.26
N SER A 208 50.60 -26.43 18.12
CA SER A 208 50.98 -25.28 18.95
C SER A 208 49.96 -24.15 18.82
N ILE A 209 49.57 -23.56 19.96
CA ILE A 209 48.81 -22.32 20.00
C ILE A 209 49.81 -21.17 19.86
N ARG A 210 49.61 -20.27 18.89
CA ARG A 210 50.21 -18.94 18.89
C ARG A 210 49.15 -17.88 18.62
N ASN A 211 49.06 -16.93 19.53
CA ASN A 211 48.33 -15.68 19.33
C ASN A 211 49.20 -14.78 18.46
N ASP A 212 48.69 -14.35 17.31
CA ASP A 212 49.19 -13.15 16.63
C ASP A 212 48.07 -12.11 16.55
N LYS A 213 48.39 -10.91 17.06
CA LYS A 213 47.51 -9.74 16.98
C LYS A 213 47.59 -9.17 15.58
N MET A 214 46.51 -9.19 14.82
CA MET A 214 46.36 -8.29 13.67
C MET A 214 45.66 -7.01 14.12
N ASN A 215 46.37 -5.89 14.02
CA ASN A 215 45.73 -4.58 13.99
C ASN A 215 44.99 -4.46 12.66
N THR A 216 43.67 -4.36 12.70
CA THR A 216 42.88 -3.92 11.54
C THR A 216 42.73 -2.41 11.66
N GLU A 217 43.57 -1.65 10.95
CA GLU A 217 43.31 -0.22 10.74
C GLU A 217 42.01 -0.08 9.95
N MET A 218 41.08 0.74 10.46
CA MET A 218 39.85 1.05 9.73
C MET A 218 40.18 2.06 8.63
N THR A 219 40.27 1.58 7.39
CA THR A 219 40.26 2.47 6.22
C THR A 219 38.89 3.17 6.15
N GLU A 220 38.89 4.50 6.09
CA GLU A 220 37.65 5.26 5.88
C GLU A 220 36.98 4.84 4.56
N PRO A 221 35.64 4.78 4.49
CA PRO A 221 34.94 4.48 3.25
C PRO A 221 35.17 5.59 2.23
N GLN A 222 35.92 5.29 1.17
CA GLN A 222 36.05 6.19 0.02
C GLN A 222 34.66 6.46 -0.55
N MET A 223 34.28 7.74 -0.62
CA MET A 223 33.05 8.14 -1.30
C MET A 223 33.14 7.77 -2.79
N PRO A 224 32.05 7.34 -3.44
CA PRO A 224 32.05 6.97 -4.84
C PRO A 224 32.52 8.14 -5.72
N GLU A 225 33.34 7.83 -6.72
CA GLU A 225 33.81 8.81 -7.70
C GLU A 225 32.61 9.52 -8.37
N LYS A 226 32.74 10.83 -8.58
CA LYS A 226 31.76 11.59 -9.35
C LYS A 226 31.73 11.06 -10.79
N GLU A 227 30.57 10.59 -11.24
CA GLU A 227 30.35 10.29 -12.66
C GLU A 227 30.69 11.50 -13.53
N MET A 228 31.83 11.43 -14.22
CA MET A 228 32.21 12.41 -15.23
C MET A 228 31.57 12.03 -16.57
N VAL A 229 30.63 12.85 -17.04
CA VAL A 229 29.88 12.58 -18.27
C VAL A 229 30.77 12.78 -19.51
N GLY A 230 30.91 11.73 -20.31
CA GLY A 230 31.64 11.79 -21.58
C GLY A 230 30.93 12.64 -22.64
N GLY A 231 31.63 13.64 -23.19
CA GLY A 231 31.14 14.48 -24.28
C GLY A 231 31.95 15.76 -24.46
N MET A 232 31.77 16.46 -25.57
CA MET A 232 32.54 17.69 -25.87
C MET A 232 32.25 18.81 -24.85
N ILE A 233 31.00 18.91 -24.36
CA ILE A 233 30.61 19.87 -23.31
C ILE A 233 31.13 19.45 -21.93
N GLY A 234 31.10 18.15 -21.59
CA GLY A 234 31.65 17.64 -20.32
C GLY A 234 33.15 17.93 -20.16
N LYS A 235 33.91 17.89 -21.27
CA LYS A 235 35.33 18.29 -21.29
C LYS A 235 35.56 19.80 -21.10
N MET A 236 34.62 20.65 -21.50
CA MET A 236 34.72 22.10 -21.28
C MET A 236 34.32 22.54 -19.86
N PHE A 237 33.51 21.73 -19.16
CA PHE A 237 32.98 22.08 -17.84
C PHE A 237 33.07 20.91 -16.84
N PRO A 238 34.29 20.43 -16.50
CA PRO A 238 34.49 19.22 -15.68
C PRO A 238 33.93 19.31 -14.24
N ASN A 239 33.64 20.53 -13.76
CA ASN A 239 33.11 20.77 -12.41
C ASN A 239 31.57 20.88 -12.35
N LEU A 240 30.86 20.73 -13.47
CA LEU A 240 29.40 20.74 -13.48
C LEU A 240 28.83 19.34 -13.18
N THR A 241 27.84 19.27 -12.31
CA THR A 241 27.04 18.07 -12.13
C THR A 241 26.20 17.79 -13.38
N ALA A 242 25.87 16.51 -13.64
CA ALA A 242 25.01 16.13 -14.77
C ALA A 242 23.68 16.91 -14.81
N ASP A 243 23.11 17.24 -13.65
CA ASP A 243 21.89 18.06 -13.57
C ASP A 243 22.09 19.53 -13.97
N ARG A 244 23.28 20.11 -13.72
CA ARG A 244 23.63 21.44 -14.22
C ARG A 244 23.93 21.42 -15.72
N LEU A 245 24.57 20.36 -16.22
CA LEU A 245 24.83 20.16 -17.64
C LEU A 245 23.51 20.05 -18.44
N ASP A 246 22.59 19.16 -18.05
CA ASP A 246 21.29 19.01 -18.74
C ASP A 246 20.47 20.32 -18.71
N ARG A 247 20.50 21.09 -17.61
CA ARG A 247 19.86 22.42 -17.54
C ARG A 247 20.51 23.47 -18.45
N ILE A 248 21.84 23.49 -18.54
CA ILE A 248 22.56 24.40 -19.45
C ILE A 248 22.30 24.01 -20.91
N SER A 249 22.25 22.71 -21.23
CA SER A 249 21.83 22.23 -22.55
C SER A 249 20.41 22.67 -22.90
N LEU A 250 19.44 22.51 -21.98
CA LEU A 250 18.07 22.99 -22.18
C LEU A 250 18.01 24.52 -22.38
N ALA A 251 18.77 25.29 -21.59
CA ALA A 251 18.82 26.74 -21.74
C ALA A 251 19.41 27.16 -23.10
N LEU A 252 20.53 26.57 -23.51
CA LEU A 252 21.15 26.83 -24.82
C LEU A 252 20.24 26.44 -25.99
N MET A 253 19.53 25.31 -25.90
CA MET A 253 18.54 24.89 -26.90
C MET A 253 17.32 25.82 -26.96
N SER A 254 16.88 26.38 -25.82
CA SER A 254 15.79 27.37 -25.81
C SER A 254 16.18 28.72 -26.44
N LEU A 255 17.47 29.07 -26.42
CA LEU A 255 17.99 30.33 -26.95
C LEU A 255 18.35 30.27 -28.45
N SER A 256 18.43 29.09 -29.07
CA SER A 256 18.92 28.96 -30.45
C SER A 256 17.90 29.36 -31.52
N GLY A 257 16.66 29.72 -31.16
CA GLY A 257 15.65 30.34 -32.02
C GLY A 257 15.07 29.50 -33.17
N TYR A 258 15.79 28.45 -33.59
CA TYR A 258 15.43 27.58 -34.71
C TYR A 258 15.32 26.12 -34.22
N PRO A 259 14.12 25.50 -34.25
CA PRO A 259 13.97 24.09 -33.94
C PRO A 259 14.56 23.25 -35.07
N THR A 260 15.67 22.56 -34.79
CA THR A 260 16.22 21.56 -35.71
C THR A 260 15.50 20.20 -35.52
N PRO A 261 15.25 19.42 -36.59
CA PRO A 261 14.68 18.09 -36.47
C PRO A 261 15.51 17.22 -35.51
N GLY A 262 14.87 16.66 -34.48
CA GLY A 262 15.52 15.90 -33.41
C GLY A 262 15.83 16.69 -32.13
N MET A 263 15.80 18.03 -32.15
CA MET A 263 16.03 18.85 -30.94
C MET A 263 14.98 18.61 -29.86
N GLU A 264 13.73 18.38 -30.25
CA GLU A 264 12.64 18.04 -29.32
C GLU A 264 12.90 16.74 -28.55
N SER A 265 13.41 15.70 -29.22
CA SER A 265 13.78 14.43 -28.58
C SER A 265 14.94 14.61 -27.58
N LEU A 266 15.92 15.45 -27.91
CA LEU A 266 17.00 15.81 -26.99
C LEU A 266 16.51 16.60 -25.78
N MET A 267 15.57 17.54 -25.97
CA MET A 267 14.95 18.30 -24.88
C MET A 267 14.10 17.42 -23.97
N GLN A 268 13.24 16.56 -24.53
CA GLN A 268 12.46 15.58 -23.77
C GLN A 268 13.37 14.64 -22.97
N GLY A 269 14.43 14.10 -23.60
CA GLY A 269 15.40 13.25 -22.92
C GLY A 269 16.19 13.94 -21.80
N ALA A 270 16.53 15.23 -21.96
CA ALA A 270 17.18 16.01 -20.91
C ALA A 270 16.23 16.35 -19.75
N GLN A 271 14.97 16.70 -20.05
CA GLN A 271 13.93 16.92 -19.03
C GLN A 271 13.65 15.64 -18.25
N GLN A 272 13.57 14.48 -18.93
CA GLN A 272 13.38 13.18 -18.28
C GLN A 272 14.52 12.86 -17.31
N ARG A 273 15.80 12.94 -17.75
CA ARG A 273 16.96 12.73 -16.86
C ARG A 273 16.99 13.67 -15.65
N ILE A 274 16.51 14.90 -15.79
CA ILE A 274 16.37 15.84 -14.66
C ILE A 274 15.25 15.38 -13.71
N GLY A 275 14.14 14.86 -14.24
CA GLY A 275 13.06 14.23 -13.47
C GLY A 275 13.55 13.03 -12.67
N ASP A 276 14.12 12.03 -13.36
CA ASP A 276 14.60 10.78 -12.77
C ASP A 276 15.56 11.04 -11.59
N ARG A 277 16.57 11.91 -11.78
CA ARG A 277 17.54 12.28 -10.73
C ARG A 277 16.95 13.13 -9.60
N ARG A 278 15.84 13.83 -9.81
CA ARG A 278 15.11 14.52 -8.73
C ARG A 278 14.31 13.53 -7.89
N GLU A 279 13.66 12.57 -8.54
CA GLU A 279 12.94 11.51 -7.86
C GLU A 279 13.88 10.62 -7.05
N GLU A 280 15.01 10.21 -7.64
CA GLU A 280 16.04 9.44 -6.95
C GLU A 280 16.53 10.17 -5.68
N LYS A 281 16.87 11.46 -5.78
CA LYS A 281 17.26 12.29 -4.61
C LYS A 281 16.14 12.43 -3.59
N SER A 282 14.88 12.56 -4.02
CA SER A 282 13.72 12.60 -3.13
C SER A 282 13.55 11.27 -2.39
N ASN A 283 13.77 10.14 -3.06
CA ASN A 283 13.73 8.81 -2.48
C ASN A 283 14.89 8.60 -1.50
N GLN A 284 16.12 8.94 -1.88
CA GLN A 284 17.30 8.92 -1.00
C GLN A 284 17.10 9.79 0.26
N GLN A 285 16.50 10.99 0.13
CA GLN A 285 16.19 11.87 1.27
C GLN A 285 15.10 11.28 2.18
N ARG A 286 14.01 10.73 1.61
CA ARG A 286 12.95 10.04 2.39
C ARG A 286 13.50 8.84 3.15
N ASN A 287 14.34 8.04 2.49
CA ASN A 287 15.01 6.88 3.06
C ASN A 287 16.01 7.26 4.15
N SER A 288 16.81 8.32 3.95
CA SER A 288 17.73 8.86 4.97
C SER A 288 16.99 9.36 6.21
N LYS A 289 15.92 10.16 6.04
CA LYS A 289 15.06 10.59 7.16
C LYS A 289 14.42 9.42 7.89
N THR A 290 14.02 8.38 7.16
CA THR A 290 13.44 7.17 7.76
C THR A 290 14.49 6.39 8.56
N ALA A 291 15.71 6.25 8.05
CA ALA A 291 16.82 5.64 8.78
C ALA A 291 17.21 6.43 10.04
N GLU A 292 17.22 7.77 9.96
CA GLU A 292 17.48 8.65 11.10
C GLU A 292 16.39 8.52 12.18
N MET A 293 15.11 8.51 11.78
CA MET A 293 13.98 8.27 12.67
C MET A 293 14.02 6.88 13.31
N LEU A 294 14.35 5.84 12.53
CA LEU A 294 14.52 4.48 13.06
C LEU A 294 15.65 4.44 14.10
N ARG A 295 16.79 5.05 13.80
CA ARG A 295 17.94 5.14 14.72
C ARG A 295 17.58 5.91 16.00
N SER A 296 16.91 7.07 15.89
CA SER A 296 16.55 7.89 17.05
C SER A 296 15.51 7.25 17.97
N ASN A 297 14.68 6.35 17.44
CA ASN A 297 13.70 5.60 18.23
C ASN A 297 14.22 4.23 18.75
N GLY A 298 15.50 3.91 18.51
CA GLY A 298 16.11 2.66 18.97
C GLY A 298 15.69 1.42 18.18
N ALA A 299 15.45 1.56 16.87
CA ALA A 299 15.29 0.43 15.98
C ALA A 299 16.61 -0.36 15.85
N PRO A 300 16.57 -1.70 15.69
CA PRO A 300 17.76 -2.50 15.37
C PRO A 300 18.50 -1.99 14.11
N ASP A 301 19.84 -2.06 14.12
CA ASP A 301 20.69 -1.54 13.05
C ASP A 301 20.35 -2.10 11.66
N TYR A 302 19.90 -3.35 11.56
CA TYR A 302 19.50 -3.94 10.28
C TYR A 302 18.29 -3.23 9.64
N LEU A 303 17.38 -2.63 10.43
CA LEU A 303 16.27 -1.83 9.92
C LEU A 303 16.75 -0.43 9.49
N VAL A 304 17.68 0.16 10.25
CA VAL A 304 18.33 1.42 9.88
C VAL A 304 19.08 1.26 8.55
N GLN A 305 19.82 0.17 8.38
CA GLN A 305 20.55 -0.15 7.16
C GLN A 305 19.61 -0.49 5.99
N ALA A 306 18.54 -1.25 6.22
CA ALA A 306 17.51 -1.50 5.21
C ALA A 306 16.86 -0.19 4.72
N ALA A 307 16.55 0.75 5.62
CA ALA A 307 16.06 2.06 5.25
C ALA A 307 17.07 2.85 4.42
N MET A 308 18.36 2.87 4.80
CA MET A 308 19.43 3.51 4.01
C MET A 308 19.60 2.89 2.62
N ASN A 309 19.40 1.57 2.49
CA ASN A 309 19.54 0.81 1.24
C ASN A 309 18.31 0.89 0.31
N GLY A 310 17.35 1.79 0.57
CA GLY A 310 16.19 2.01 -0.31
C GLY A 310 14.84 1.60 0.29
N TYR A 311 14.83 0.79 1.35
CA TYR A 311 13.63 0.10 1.85
C TYR A 311 12.96 0.84 3.03
N GLY A 312 12.93 2.17 3.02
CA GLY A 312 12.46 2.98 4.16
C GLY A 312 11.06 2.60 4.66
N SER A 313 10.08 2.48 3.77
CA SER A 313 8.69 2.13 4.13
C SER A 313 8.58 0.73 4.76
N ALA A 314 9.27 -0.27 4.20
CA ALA A 314 9.28 -1.63 4.72
C ALA A 314 9.97 -1.72 6.09
N ALA A 315 11.13 -1.06 6.23
CA ALA A 315 11.87 -1.00 7.49
C ALA A 315 11.06 -0.31 8.60
N LEU A 316 10.34 0.78 8.26
CA LEU A 316 9.42 1.46 9.18
C LEU A 316 8.23 0.58 9.56
N SER A 317 7.59 -0.09 8.59
CA SER A 317 6.48 -1.01 8.87
C SER A 317 6.92 -2.14 9.80
N GLN A 318 8.07 -2.78 9.52
CA GLN A 318 8.62 -3.83 10.38
C GLN A 318 8.98 -3.32 11.78
N TYR A 319 9.52 -2.10 11.89
CA TYR A 319 9.77 -1.46 13.19
C TYR A 319 8.48 -1.21 13.97
N MET A 320 7.43 -0.71 13.32
CA MET A 320 6.11 -0.52 13.92
C MET A 320 5.45 -1.85 14.30
N GLN A 321 5.71 -2.94 13.58
CA GLN A 321 5.31 -4.29 13.98
C GLN A 321 6.11 -4.81 15.20
N ILE A 322 7.39 -4.47 15.33
CA ILE A 322 8.20 -4.83 16.50
C ILE A 322 7.75 -4.06 17.75
N LYS A 323 7.43 -2.76 17.62
CA LYS A 323 6.84 -1.96 18.71
C LYS A 323 5.36 -2.29 18.99
N GLY A 324 4.61 -2.66 17.94
CA GLY A 324 3.19 -2.98 17.99
C GLY A 324 2.87 -4.42 18.39
N ARG A 325 3.84 -5.34 18.28
CA ARG A 325 3.81 -6.63 18.97
C ARG A 325 3.84 -6.38 20.48
N LYS A 326 2.64 -6.29 21.07
CA LYS A 326 2.44 -6.78 22.44
C LYS A 326 3.03 -8.20 22.48
N PRO A 327 3.93 -8.52 23.43
CA PRO A 327 4.49 -9.85 23.52
C PRO A 327 3.36 -10.89 23.67
N ASP A 328 3.57 -12.07 23.10
CA ASP A 328 2.58 -13.17 23.13
C ASP A 328 2.05 -13.39 24.54
N ALA A 329 0.76 -13.74 24.65
CA ALA A 329 -0.04 -13.68 25.87
C ALA A 329 0.34 -14.68 26.98
N ARG A 330 1.54 -14.51 27.54
CA ARG A 330 1.83 -14.72 28.96
C ARG A 330 2.20 -13.35 29.52
N THR A 331 1.31 -12.77 30.32
CA THR A 331 1.59 -11.51 31.01
C THR A 331 2.85 -11.67 31.86
N PRO A 332 3.83 -10.76 31.79
CA PRO A 332 5.00 -10.79 32.68
C PRO A 332 4.64 -10.49 34.14
N TYR A 333 3.38 -10.11 34.37
CA TYR A 333 2.77 -9.94 35.68
C TYR A 333 1.70 -11.03 35.85
N SER A 334 1.81 -11.80 36.93
CA SER A 334 0.66 -12.54 37.49
C SER A 334 -0.49 -11.58 37.78
N ASP A 335 -1.73 -12.05 37.80
CA ASP A 335 -2.90 -11.19 38.09
C ASP A 335 -2.73 -10.39 39.39
N GLN A 336 -2.11 -11.00 40.40
CA GLN A 336 -1.71 -10.36 41.67
C GLN A 336 -0.82 -9.11 41.47
N ALA A 337 0.12 -9.16 40.55
CA ALA A 337 1.05 -8.07 40.28
C ALA A 337 0.40 -6.96 39.42
N LYS A 338 -0.59 -7.29 38.58
CA LYS A 338 -1.45 -6.29 37.94
C LYS A 338 -2.33 -5.58 38.97
N ILE A 339 -3.01 -6.34 39.84
CA ILE A 339 -3.83 -5.79 40.94
C ILE A 339 -2.98 -4.89 41.85
N ALA A 340 -1.75 -5.30 42.19
CA ALA A 340 -0.80 -4.50 42.96
C ALA A 340 -0.20 -3.29 42.21
N SER A 341 -0.41 -3.18 40.89
CA SER A 341 -0.09 -1.99 40.11
C SER A 341 -1.29 -1.05 40.04
N ASP A 342 -2.48 -1.58 39.74
CA ASP A 342 -3.72 -0.80 39.66
C ASP A 342 -4.05 -0.15 41.02
N LEU A 343 -3.85 -0.86 42.13
CA LEU A 343 -3.99 -0.34 43.49
C LEU A 343 -2.97 0.78 43.80
N ARG A 344 -1.73 0.63 43.32
CA ARG A 344 -0.64 1.60 43.54
C ARG A 344 -0.83 2.88 42.73
N ASN A 345 -1.50 2.77 41.58
CA ASN A 345 -1.87 3.90 40.72
C ASN A 345 -3.22 4.53 41.11
N GLY A 346 -3.89 4.03 42.16
CA GLY A 346 -5.19 4.53 42.62
C GLY A 346 -6.37 4.23 41.68
N TRP A 347 -6.22 3.25 40.77
CA TRP A 347 -7.26 2.88 39.81
C TRP A 347 -8.31 1.93 40.38
N ILE A 348 -7.98 1.25 41.48
CA ILE A 348 -8.88 0.41 42.27
C ILE A 348 -8.65 0.68 43.77
N THR A 349 -9.70 0.53 44.59
CA THR A 349 -9.58 0.65 46.05
C THR A 349 -8.95 -0.60 46.67
N PRO A 350 -8.46 -0.55 47.93
CA PRO A 350 -7.99 -1.74 48.64
C PRO A 350 -9.03 -2.86 48.71
N GLU A 351 -10.31 -2.53 48.90
CA GLU A 351 -11.42 -3.49 48.94
C GLU A 351 -11.63 -4.16 47.57
N GLN A 352 -11.56 -3.39 46.48
CA GLN A 352 -11.66 -3.91 45.11
C GLN A 352 -10.47 -4.81 44.76
N ALA A 353 -9.25 -4.44 45.18
CA ALA A 353 -8.07 -5.28 45.06
C ALA A 353 -8.22 -6.59 45.85
N GLN A 354 -8.76 -6.53 47.07
CA GLN A 354 -8.97 -7.70 47.92
C GLN A 354 -10.09 -8.62 47.36
N GLN A 355 -11.15 -8.05 46.78
CA GLN A 355 -12.17 -8.82 46.05
C GLN A 355 -11.59 -9.49 44.79
N ALA A 356 -10.76 -8.77 44.02
CA ALA A 356 -10.10 -9.33 42.82
C ALA A 356 -9.08 -10.42 43.14
N LEU A 357 -8.49 -10.41 44.34
CA LEU A 357 -7.60 -11.47 44.84
C LEU A 357 -8.37 -12.66 45.44
N ALA A 358 -9.59 -12.45 45.95
CA ALA A 358 -10.42 -13.48 46.56
C ALA A 358 -11.35 -14.20 45.57
N GLY A 359 -11.69 -13.58 44.45
CA GLY A 359 -12.62 -14.11 43.44
C GLY A 359 -11.95 -14.52 42.14
N GLY A 360 -11.84 -15.83 41.90
CA GLY A 360 -11.52 -16.36 40.58
C GLY A 360 -12.71 -16.17 39.62
N GLY A 361 -12.70 -15.09 38.85
CA GLY A 361 -13.73 -14.83 37.83
C GLY A 361 -13.99 -13.34 37.59
N ASN A 362 -13.37 -12.79 36.55
CA ASN A 362 -13.82 -11.60 35.84
C ASN A 362 -13.13 -11.56 34.47
N THR A 363 -13.50 -12.53 33.63
CA THR A 363 -13.01 -12.64 32.26
C THR A 363 -13.51 -11.48 31.41
N GLU A 364 -12.92 -11.28 30.24
CA GLU A 364 -13.43 -10.32 29.25
C GLU A 364 -14.87 -10.66 28.84
N ALA A 365 -15.26 -11.95 28.87
CA ALA A 365 -16.63 -12.37 28.62
C ALA A 365 -17.61 -11.87 29.69
N ASP A 366 -17.24 -11.88 30.98
CA ASP A 366 -18.10 -11.38 32.06
C ASP A 366 -18.38 -9.88 31.92
N ARG A 367 -17.39 -9.10 31.46
CA ARG A 367 -17.54 -7.66 31.19
C ARG A 367 -18.46 -7.39 30.01
N GLU A 368 -18.34 -8.17 28.94
CA GLU A 368 -19.19 -8.02 27.76
C GLU A 368 -20.62 -8.47 28.04
N ILE A 369 -20.81 -9.52 28.84
CA ILE A 369 -22.13 -9.93 29.36
C ILE A 369 -22.75 -8.80 30.20
N ALA A 370 -21.99 -8.21 31.13
CA ALA A 370 -22.46 -7.08 31.94
C ALA A 370 -22.82 -5.83 31.11
N ARG A 371 -22.08 -5.58 30.01
CA ARG A 371 -22.40 -4.50 29.06
C ARG A 371 -23.72 -4.75 28.34
N LEU A 372 -23.99 -6.00 27.93
CA LEU A 372 -25.27 -6.38 27.30
C LEU A 372 -26.42 -6.36 28.32
N GLU A 373 -26.19 -6.80 29.56
CA GLU A 373 -27.14 -6.66 30.68
C GLU A 373 -27.51 -5.18 30.93
N SER A 374 -26.54 -4.25 30.84
CA SER A 374 -26.79 -2.81 31.05
C SER A 374 -27.69 -2.14 30.00
N VAL A 375 -27.84 -2.73 28.81
CA VAL A 375 -28.79 -2.26 27.77
C VAL A 375 -30.09 -3.07 27.78
N GLY A 376 -30.37 -3.78 28.88
CA GLY A 376 -31.61 -4.52 29.11
C GLY A 376 -31.65 -5.93 28.54
N ILE A 377 -30.57 -6.45 27.93
CA ILE A 377 -30.54 -7.81 27.38
C ILE A 377 -30.36 -8.83 28.53
N PRO A 378 -31.28 -9.80 28.73
CA PRO A 378 -31.15 -10.80 29.78
C PRO A 378 -29.85 -11.61 29.68
N ARG A 379 -29.24 -11.96 30.82
CA ARG A 379 -27.93 -12.64 30.90
C ARG A 379 -27.79 -13.87 30.00
N ASN A 380 -28.83 -14.70 29.92
CA ASN A 380 -28.86 -15.90 29.09
C ASN A 380 -28.81 -15.57 27.58
N ILE A 381 -29.42 -14.45 27.16
CA ILE A 381 -29.34 -13.93 25.79
C ILE A 381 -27.97 -13.29 25.54
N ALA A 382 -27.43 -12.54 26.51
CA ALA A 382 -26.09 -11.96 26.46
C ALA A 382 -24.99 -13.01 26.29
N ILE A 383 -25.08 -14.13 27.02
CA ILE A 383 -24.18 -15.30 26.85
C ILE A 383 -24.27 -15.84 25.42
N LYS A 384 -25.48 -16.02 24.86
CA LYS A 384 -25.68 -16.53 23.49
C LYS A 384 -25.19 -15.57 22.40
N ILE A 385 -25.21 -14.26 22.65
CA ILE A 385 -24.55 -13.25 21.80
C ILE A 385 -23.02 -13.42 21.88
N LYS A 386 -22.46 -13.56 23.09
CA LYS A 386 -21.00 -13.73 23.29
C LYS A 386 -20.47 -15.06 22.73
N GLU A 387 -21.27 -16.11 22.74
CA GLU A 387 -21.00 -17.41 22.11
C GLU A 387 -21.14 -17.39 20.57
N GLY A 388 -21.63 -16.29 19.98
CA GLY A 388 -21.84 -16.17 18.54
C GLY A 388 -23.01 -16.97 18.00
N VAL A 389 -23.96 -17.38 18.85
CA VAL A 389 -25.21 -18.05 18.44
C VAL A 389 -26.24 -17.01 17.98
N TYR A 390 -26.27 -15.85 18.64
CA TYR A 390 -27.20 -14.75 18.37
C TYR A 390 -26.46 -13.49 17.92
N LYS A 391 -27.12 -12.64 17.12
CA LYS A 391 -26.64 -11.31 16.72
C LYS A 391 -27.60 -10.22 17.18
N THR A 392 -27.08 -9.05 17.54
CA THR A 392 -27.89 -7.85 17.81
C THR A 392 -28.00 -6.98 16.57
N THR A 393 -29.21 -6.53 16.26
CA THR A 393 -29.48 -5.48 15.26
C THR A 393 -30.20 -4.33 15.93
N GLN A 394 -29.76 -3.10 15.70
CA GLN A 394 -30.42 -1.90 16.18
C GLN A 394 -31.15 -1.21 15.03
N ASP A 395 -32.43 -0.90 15.22
CA ASP A 395 -33.19 -0.10 14.26
C ASP A 395 -32.66 1.36 14.27
N PRO A 396 -32.33 1.96 13.11
CA PRO A 396 -31.73 3.29 13.06
C PRO A 396 -32.70 4.43 13.41
N LEU A 397 -34.01 4.21 13.29
CA LEU A 397 -35.05 5.20 13.56
C LEU A 397 -35.57 5.09 15.00
N THR A 398 -35.92 3.88 15.46
CA THR A 398 -36.49 3.66 16.80
C THR A 398 -35.44 3.42 17.88
N ARG A 399 -34.20 3.09 17.48
CA ARG A 399 -33.10 2.64 18.35
C ARG A 399 -33.37 1.34 19.13
N GLU A 400 -34.45 0.64 18.84
CA GLU A 400 -34.77 -0.65 19.45
C GLU A 400 -33.70 -1.70 19.10
N VAL A 401 -33.29 -2.49 20.10
CA VAL A 401 -32.33 -3.57 19.92
C VAL A 401 -33.07 -4.89 19.82
N THR A 402 -33.05 -5.48 18.63
CA THR A 402 -33.57 -6.81 18.35
C THR A 402 -32.43 -7.81 18.32
N VAL A 403 -32.57 -8.91 19.05
CA VAL A 403 -31.63 -10.04 19.04
C VAL A 403 -32.20 -11.12 18.14
N ILE A 404 -31.41 -11.55 17.16
CA ILE A 404 -31.79 -12.51 16.12
C ILE A 404 -30.95 -13.77 16.27
N ASP A 405 -31.59 -14.95 16.23
CA ASP A 405 -30.89 -16.23 16.16
C ASP A 405 -30.28 -16.42 14.76
N ILE A 406 -28.97 -16.67 14.70
CA ILE A 406 -28.24 -16.75 13.42
C ILE A 406 -28.64 -18.00 12.62
N SER A 407 -29.07 -19.08 13.29
CA SER A 407 -29.44 -20.34 12.65
C SER A 407 -30.84 -20.33 12.04
N THR A 408 -31.78 -19.59 12.63
CA THR A 408 -33.19 -19.53 12.18
C THR A 408 -33.58 -18.21 11.52
N GLY A 409 -32.80 -17.15 11.72
CA GLY A 409 -33.12 -15.79 11.28
C GLY A 409 -34.26 -15.13 12.05
N GLN A 410 -34.81 -15.77 13.08
CA GLN A 410 -35.95 -15.27 13.85
C GLN A 410 -35.53 -14.36 15.01
N PRO A 411 -36.33 -13.33 15.37
CA PRO A 411 -36.10 -12.55 16.57
C PRO A 411 -36.37 -13.40 17.82
N VAL A 412 -35.41 -13.44 18.74
CA VAL A 412 -35.49 -14.17 20.02
C VAL A 412 -35.66 -13.25 21.23
N TYR A 413 -35.32 -11.97 21.08
CA TYR A 413 -35.54 -10.95 22.09
C TYR A 413 -35.65 -9.57 21.44
N GLN A 414 -36.51 -8.69 21.96
CA GLN A 414 -36.63 -7.29 21.54
C GLN A 414 -36.62 -6.42 22.80
N ALA A 415 -35.61 -5.56 22.92
CA ALA A 415 -35.43 -4.72 24.10
C ALA A 415 -36.40 -3.53 24.04
N THR A 416 -37.54 -3.63 24.73
CA THR A 416 -38.55 -2.56 24.81
C THR A 416 -38.07 -1.43 25.71
N GLY A 417 -37.38 -0.46 25.11
CA GLY A 417 -37.27 0.93 25.58
C GLY A 417 -36.76 1.17 27.00
N THR A 418 -35.44 1.36 27.15
CA THR A 418 -34.99 2.36 28.13
C THR A 418 -35.35 3.73 27.57
N PRO A 419 -36.12 4.60 28.27
CA PRO A 419 -36.52 5.89 27.73
C PRO A 419 -35.27 6.72 27.40
N ALA A 420 -35.25 7.32 26.22
CA ALA A 420 -34.13 8.13 25.78
C ALA A 420 -33.89 9.28 26.78
N PRO A 421 -32.63 9.55 27.20
CA PRO A 421 -32.33 10.78 27.90
C PRO A 421 -32.78 11.96 27.03
N ALA A 422 -33.41 12.96 27.64
CA ALA A 422 -33.91 14.13 26.94
C ALA A 422 -32.80 14.76 26.07
N PRO A 423 -33.11 15.24 24.85
CA PRO A 423 -32.10 15.80 23.97
C PRO A 423 -31.43 16.98 24.68
N SER A 424 -30.14 16.85 24.96
CA SER A 424 -29.30 17.99 25.36
C SER A 424 -29.31 18.99 24.22
N ASP A 425 -29.52 20.27 24.54
CA ASP A 425 -29.59 21.36 23.56
C ASP A 425 -28.43 21.28 22.56
N ALA A 426 -28.77 21.36 21.27
CA ALA A 426 -27.79 21.33 20.22
C ALA A 426 -26.86 22.54 20.37
N LEU A 427 -25.58 22.28 20.61
CA LEU A 427 -24.54 23.31 20.54
C LEU A 427 -24.53 23.90 19.13
N ASP A 428 -24.91 25.16 19.03
CA ASP A 428 -24.76 25.97 17.83
C ASP A 428 -23.25 26.14 17.54
N THR A 429 -22.74 25.30 16.64
CA THR A 429 -21.36 25.38 16.15
C THR A 429 -21.27 26.17 14.85
N THR A 430 -21.96 27.32 14.76
CA THR A 430 -21.64 28.33 13.73
C THR A 430 -20.26 28.95 14.06
N PRO A 431 -19.20 28.71 13.25
CA PRO A 431 -17.90 29.28 13.52
C PRO A 431 -17.94 30.77 13.18
N THR A 432 -17.65 31.63 14.15
CA THR A 432 -17.55 33.07 13.91
C THR A 432 -16.44 33.36 12.88
N PRO A 433 -16.71 34.06 11.77
CA PRO A 433 -15.70 34.26 10.72
C PRO A 433 -14.65 35.27 11.18
N THR A 434 -13.50 34.76 11.61
CA THR A 434 -12.29 35.54 11.91
C THR A 434 -11.10 34.93 11.16
N GLY A 435 -10.99 35.25 9.88
CA GLY A 435 -9.90 34.86 9.00
C GLY A 435 -9.66 35.96 7.96
N ALA A 436 -8.40 36.21 7.61
CA ALA A 436 -8.04 37.24 6.64
C ALA A 436 -8.45 36.84 5.22
N ASP A 437 -8.65 37.84 4.36
CA ASP A 437 -9.08 37.67 2.98
C ASP A 437 -8.06 36.80 2.20
N ALA A 438 -8.48 35.63 1.72
CA ALA A 438 -7.60 34.63 1.11
C ALA A 438 -6.90 35.13 -0.17
N SER A 439 -7.44 36.20 -0.75
CA SER A 439 -6.91 36.84 -1.96
C SER A 439 -5.53 37.50 -1.77
N ASP A 440 -5.16 37.92 -0.56
CA ASP A 440 -3.81 38.45 -0.25
C ASP A 440 -2.70 37.40 -0.44
N SER A 441 -3.04 36.10 -0.51
CA SER A 441 -2.07 35.01 -0.77
C SER A 441 -1.81 34.77 -2.26
N PHE A 442 -2.71 35.19 -3.15
CA PHE A 442 -2.67 34.84 -4.58
C PHE A 442 -3.11 36.01 -5.49
N GLY A 443 -2.25 37.01 -5.60
CA GLY A 443 -2.32 38.07 -6.63
C GLY A 443 -0.96 38.34 -7.27
N LEU A 444 -0.90 39.27 -8.23
CA LEU A 444 0.34 39.65 -8.96
C LEU A 444 1.50 40.01 -8.02
N GLU A 445 1.21 40.56 -6.84
CA GLU A 445 2.18 40.89 -5.80
C GLU A 445 2.88 39.64 -5.21
N GLY A 446 2.18 38.51 -5.14
CA GLY A 446 2.73 37.21 -4.72
C GLY A 446 3.64 36.56 -5.77
N MET A 447 3.55 36.97 -7.03
CA MET A 447 4.52 36.63 -8.09
C MET A 447 5.79 37.50 -7.97
N ILE A 448 5.62 38.81 -7.76
CA ILE A 448 6.73 39.76 -7.66
C ILE A 448 7.58 39.50 -6.40
N LYS A 449 6.95 39.20 -5.25
CA LYS A 449 7.68 38.84 -4.01
C LYS A 449 8.48 37.54 -4.12
N ARG A 450 8.06 36.57 -4.96
CA ARG A 450 8.83 35.34 -5.23
C ARG A 450 10.05 35.57 -6.12
N ALA A 451 10.01 36.54 -7.04
CA ALA A 451 11.18 36.90 -7.85
C ALA A 451 12.36 37.36 -6.96
N ILE A 452 12.06 38.10 -5.89
CA ILE A 452 13.05 38.58 -4.91
C ILE A 452 13.56 37.42 -4.02
N ASN A 453 12.70 36.49 -3.59
CA ASN A 453 13.10 35.37 -2.73
C ASN A 453 13.88 34.24 -3.43
N SER A 454 13.92 34.20 -4.77
CA SER A 454 14.77 33.24 -5.49
C SER A 454 16.27 33.41 -5.21
N GLY A 455 16.67 34.54 -4.60
CA GLY A 455 18.03 34.79 -4.09
C GLY A 455 18.25 34.52 -2.59
N SER A 456 17.22 34.24 -1.79
CA SER A 456 17.33 34.11 -0.32
C SER A 456 17.15 32.70 0.23
N ASP A 457 16.46 31.79 -0.48
CA ASP A 457 16.22 30.39 -0.06
C ASP A 457 17.49 29.49 -0.01
N PHE A 458 18.69 30.07 -0.10
CA PHE A 458 19.97 29.38 0.09
C PHE A 458 20.43 29.32 1.57
N ILE A 459 19.81 30.09 2.48
CA ILE A 459 20.10 30.03 3.92
C ILE A 459 18.80 29.71 4.66
N GLY A 460 18.76 28.55 5.33
CA GLY A 460 17.54 27.98 5.87
C GLY A 460 16.89 28.76 7.02
N ALA A 461 15.90 29.59 6.69
CA ALA A 461 14.91 30.12 7.63
C ALA A 461 13.64 30.53 6.86
N GLY A 462 12.56 29.75 6.98
CA GLY A 462 11.28 30.06 6.33
C GLY A 462 10.29 28.90 6.37
N THR A 463 9.33 28.97 7.30
CA THR A 463 8.10 28.17 7.20
C THR A 463 7.28 28.61 5.98
N PRO A 464 6.45 27.73 5.38
CA PRO A 464 5.50 28.18 4.36
C PRO A 464 4.63 29.32 4.90
N PHE A 465 4.32 30.29 4.04
CA PHE A 465 3.48 31.44 4.39
C PHE A 465 2.16 30.99 5.03
N GLU A 466 1.75 31.69 6.08
CA GLU A 466 0.63 31.34 6.96
C GLU A 466 -0.66 31.01 6.17
N GLY A 467 -1.07 31.90 5.25
CA GLY A 467 -2.27 31.67 4.41
C GLY A 467 -2.23 30.44 3.50
N VAL A 468 -1.06 29.90 3.14
CA VAL A 468 -0.96 28.61 2.41
C VAL A 468 -1.29 27.45 3.34
N ARG A 469 -0.85 27.53 4.59
CA ARG A 469 -1.16 26.52 5.62
C ARG A 469 -2.64 26.54 5.98
N ASP A 470 -3.23 27.73 6.09
CA ASP A 470 -4.64 27.90 6.39
C ASP A 470 -5.51 27.34 5.26
N THR A 471 -5.18 27.69 4.00
CA THR A 471 -5.85 27.12 2.81
C THR A 471 -5.73 25.59 2.77
N GLN A 472 -4.55 25.02 3.07
CA GLN A 472 -4.38 23.56 3.14
C GLN A 472 -5.18 22.92 4.27
N SER A 473 -5.34 23.61 5.41
CA SER A 473 -6.19 23.18 6.51
C SER A 473 -7.67 23.18 6.11
N ASP A 474 -8.15 24.23 5.45
CA ASP A 474 -9.53 24.32 4.96
C ASP A 474 -9.85 23.20 3.95
N PHE A 475 -8.93 22.89 3.02
CA PHE A 475 -9.08 21.75 2.12
C PHE A 475 -9.05 20.40 2.83
N ALA A 476 -8.26 20.25 3.91
CA ALA A 476 -8.25 19.02 4.70
C ALA A 476 -9.57 18.82 5.45
N VAL A 477 -10.11 19.87 6.07
CA VAL A 477 -11.41 19.87 6.77
C VAL A 477 -12.56 19.63 5.79
N LEU A 478 -12.56 20.29 4.63
CA LEU A 478 -13.55 20.06 3.58
C LEU A 478 -13.51 18.61 3.09
N ARG A 479 -12.32 18.08 2.81
CA ARG A 479 -12.13 16.69 2.37
C ARG A 479 -12.67 15.70 3.40
N GLU A 480 -12.32 15.85 4.68
CA GLU A 480 -12.84 15.00 5.76
C GLU A 480 -14.36 15.10 5.88
N GLY A 481 -14.90 16.31 5.83
CA GLY A 481 -16.34 16.57 5.83
C GLY A 481 -17.07 15.90 4.66
N LEU A 482 -16.49 15.88 3.46
CA LEU A 482 -17.04 15.21 2.28
C LEU A 482 -16.95 13.68 2.38
N VAL A 483 -15.81 13.14 2.82
CA VAL A 483 -15.64 11.69 3.04
C VAL A 483 -16.67 11.16 4.05
N ASN A 484 -16.91 11.90 5.14
CA ASN A 484 -17.83 11.48 6.19
C ASN A 484 -19.30 11.44 5.70
N ASP A 485 -19.80 12.50 5.05
CA ASP A 485 -21.18 12.53 4.52
C ASP A 485 -21.42 11.41 3.50
N ILE A 486 -20.48 11.25 2.56
CA ILE A 486 -20.55 10.27 1.50
C ILE A 486 -20.44 8.84 2.04
N SER A 487 -19.59 8.59 3.03
CA SER A 487 -19.46 7.24 3.63
C SER A 487 -20.72 6.79 4.36
N GLN A 488 -21.50 7.73 4.91
CA GLN A 488 -22.79 7.45 5.55
C GLN A 488 -23.84 7.01 4.50
N GLY A 489 -24.08 7.80 3.46
CA GLY A 489 -25.11 7.51 2.44
C GLY A 489 -24.79 6.37 1.48
N TYR A 490 -23.54 5.90 1.43
CA TYR A 490 -23.11 4.74 0.64
C TYR A 490 -22.93 3.46 1.45
N GLY A 491 -23.39 3.42 2.70
CA GLY A 491 -23.37 2.17 3.50
C GLY A 491 -21.96 1.61 3.69
N ARG A 492 -20.98 2.48 3.97
CA ARG A 492 -19.53 2.18 4.16
C ARG A 492 -18.68 1.95 2.91
N GLN A 493 -19.23 1.89 1.69
CA GLN A 493 -18.43 1.73 0.46
C GLN A 493 -18.86 2.69 -0.67
N PRO A 494 -18.42 3.96 -0.61
CA PRO A 494 -18.60 4.89 -1.73
C PRO A 494 -17.76 4.48 -2.97
N PRO A 495 -18.15 4.91 -4.18
CA PRO A 495 -17.44 4.57 -5.41
C PRO A 495 -15.99 5.03 -5.38
N SER A 496 -15.08 4.20 -5.88
CA SER A 496 -13.63 4.50 -5.87
C SER A 496 -13.28 5.75 -6.67
N TRP A 497 -14.02 6.06 -7.74
CA TRP A 497 -13.85 7.29 -8.51
C TRP A 497 -14.17 8.54 -7.66
N LEU A 498 -15.20 8.45 -6.81
CA LEU A 498 -15.65 9.57 -5.99
C LEU A 498 -14.67 9.83 -4.85
N MET A 499 -14.21 8.76 -4.19
CA MET A 499 -13.17 8.84 -3.18
C MET A 499 -11.87 9.41 -3.74
N LYS A 500 -11.48 9.03 -4.96
CA LYS A 500 -10.32 9.60 -5.65
C LYS A 500 -10.51 11.10 -5.89
N ASN A 501 -11.63 11.53 -6.47
CA ASN A 501 -11.89 12.94 -6.73
C ASN A 501 -11.90 13.79 -5.44
N ILE A 502 -12.38 13.24 -4.32
CA ILE A 502 -12.34 13.90 -3.00
C ILE A 502 -10.89 13.94 -2.45
N GLN A 503 -10.08 12.89 -2.65
CA GLN A 503 -8.67 12.88 -2.25
C GLN A 503 -7.82 13.87 -3.06
N ASP A 504 -8.08 13.98 -4.36
CA ASP A 504 -7.39 14.87 -5.31
C ASP A 504 -7.73 16.37 -5.10
N LEU A 505 -8.65 16.70 -4.18
CA LEU A 505 -8.95 18.09 -3.77
C LEU A 505 -7.79 18.78 -3.05
N THR A 506 -6.92 18.04 -2.35
CA THR A 506 -5.83 18.66 -1.59
C THR A 506 -4.67 19.02 -2.53
N PRO A 507 -4.36 20.31 -2.77
CA PRO A 507 -3.24 20.69 -3.62
C PRO A 507 -1.92 20.18 -3.02
N SER A 508 -1.12 19.51 -3.85
CA SER A 508 0.16 18.95 -3.41
C SER A 508 1.14 20.08 -3.03
N ALA A 509 1.71 20.01 -1.83
CA ALA A 509 2.58 21.06 -1.31
C ALA A 509 3.79 21.29 -2.23
N GLY A 510 3.92 22.51 -2.76
CA GLY A 510 4.97 22.89 -3.73
C GLY A 510 4.53 22.88 -5.20
N GLY A 511 3.29 22.47 -5.51
CA GLY A 511 2.72 22.64 -6.85
C GLY A 511 2.41 24.11 -7.18
N ILE A 512 2.46 24.47 -8.46
CA ILE A 512 2.11 25.82 -8.98
C ILE A 512 0.57 25.98 -9.12
N GLN A 513 -0.21 25.22 -8.33
CA GLN A 513 -1.67 25.21 -8.39
C GLN A 513 -2.22 26.39 -7.58
N GLY A 514 -2.73 27.40 -8.28
CA GLY A 514 -3.36 28.59 -7.69
C GLY A 514 -4.84 28.38 -7.36
N ALA A 515 -5.50 29.44 -6.86
CA ALA A 515 -6.91 29.42 -6.47
C ALA A 515 -7.84 28.97 -7.63
N GLU A 516 -7.54 29.34 -8.87
CA GLU A 516 -8.27 28.92 -10.08
C GLU A 516 -8.32 27.39 -10.27
N ASP A 517 -7.20 26.69 -10.01
CA ASP A 517 -7.14 25.22 -10.11
C ASP A 517 -7.97 24.55 -9.00
N ALA A 518 -7.98 25.15 -7.81
CA ALA A 518 -8.81 24.71 -6.69
C ALA A 518 -10.31 24.95 -6.96
N GLN A 519 -10.70 26.12 -7.48
CA GLN A 519 -12.07 26.40 -7.94
C GLN A 519 -12.49 25.44 -9.06
N SER A 520 -11.62 25.19 -10.04
CA SER A 520 -11.87 24.26 -11.16
C SER A 520 -12.13 22.83 -10.68
N LYS A 521 -11.31 22.33 -9.74
CA LYS A 521 -11.50 21.03 -9.09
C LYS A 521 -12.79 20.94 -8.28
N LEU A 522 -13.09 21.96 -7.47
CA LEU A 522 -14.33 22.02 -6.70
C LEU A 522 -15.55 22.05 -7.63
N GLY A 523 -15.53 22.85 -8.70
CA GLY A 523 -16.60 22.88 -9.70
C GLY A 523 -16.74 21.56 -10.49
N ALA A 524 -15.64 20.84 -10.74
CA ALA A 524 -15.68 19.50 -11.33
C ALA A 524 -16.33 18.49 -10.38
N LEU A 525 -16.01 18.56 -9.08
CA LEU A 525 -16.61 17.71 -8.06
C LEU A 525 -18.11 18.02 -7.87
N GLN A 526 -18.49 19.30 -7.83
CA GLN A 526 -19.88 19.76 -7.79
C GLN A 526 -20.71 19.16 -8.95
N ARG A 527 -20.20 19.25 -10.18
CA ARG A 527 -20.85 18.66 -11.37
C ARG A 527 -20.97 17.13 -11.26
N SER A 528 -19.96 16.46 -10.72
CA SER A 528 -19.99 15.00 -10.53
C SER A 528 -21.05 14.59 -9.50
N PHE A 529 -21.16 15.31 -8.39
CA PHE A 529 -22.22 15.07 -7.40
C PHE A 529 -23.62 15.33 -7.97
N ALA A 530 -23.80 16.41 -8.73
CA ALA A 530 -25.08 16.74 -9.37
C ALA A 530 -25.52 15.66 -10.39
N GLN A 531 -24.58 15.10 -11.16
CA GLN A 531 -24.85 14.01 -12.11
C GLN A 531 -25.25 12.71 -11.41
N GLU A 532 -24.57 12.32 -10.33
CA GLU A 532 -24.94 11.15 -9.52
C GLU A 532 -26.32 11.35 -8.86
N LEU A 533 -26.60 12.55 -8.32
CA LEU A 533 -27.90 12.88 -7.74
C LEU A 533 -29.02 12.78 -8.78
N GLN A 534 -28.82 13.31 -9.99
CA GLN A 534 -29.77 13.18 -11.09
C GLN A 534 -30.00 11.71 -11.50
N SER A 535 -28.95 10.87 -11.47
CA SER A 535 -29.10 9.42 -11.72
C SER A 535 -29.94 8.74 -10.64
N ILE A 536 -29.75 9.11 -9.37
CA ILE A 536 -30.53 8.58 -8.25
C ILE A 536 -32.01 9.00 -8.36
N GLU A 537 -32.29 10.25 -8.70
CA GLU A 537 -33.65 10.73 -8.94
C GLU A 537 -34.36 9.95 -10.06
N GLN A 538 -33.66 9.70 -11.17
CA GLN A 538 -34.17 8.86 -12.26
C GLN A 538 -34.44 7.41 -11.80
N GLN A 539 -33.56 6.83 -10.98
CA GLN A 539 -33.77 5.50 -10.40
C GLN A 539 -34.97 5.47 -9.45
N MET A 540 -35.19 6.53 -8.65
CA MET A 540 -36.34 6.64 -7.74
C MET A 540 -37.69 6.77 -8.45
N GLN A 541 -37.71 7.33 -9.67
CA GLN A 541 -38.89 7.39 -10.54
C GLN A 541 -39.28 6.02 -11.12
N GLY A 542 -38.36 5.05 -11.13
CA GLY A 542 -38.62 3.68 -11.58
C GLY A 542 -39.46 2.86 -10.60
N GLN A 543 -39.91 1.67 -11.06
CA GLN A 543 -40.52 0.66 -10.20
C GLN A 543 -39.43 -0.03 -9.36
N ILE A 544 -39.12 0.55 -8.20
CA ILE A 544 -38.16 0.03 -7.23
C ILE A 544 -38.85 -0.44 -5.94
N SER A 545 -38.23 -1.39 -5.23
CA SER A 545 -38.73 -1.86 -3.94
C SER A 545 -38.62 -0.78 -2.85
N PRO A 546 -39.44 -0.82 -1.78
CA PRO A 546 -39.36 0.13 -0.66
C PRO A 546 -37.96 0.21 -0.04
N THR A 547 -37.29 -0.93 0.15
CA THR A 547 -35.92 -0.98 0.68
C THR A 547 -34.91 -0.30 -0.23
N GLN A 548 -34.99 -0.51 -1.54
CA GLN A 548 -34.13 0.20 -2.51
C GLN A 548 -34.42 1.70 -2.52
N ARG A 549 -35.69 2.10 -2.38
CA ARG A 549 -36.08 3.51 -2.29
C ARG A 549 -35.49 4.17 -1.04
N GLN A 550 -35.48 3.49 0.10
CA GLN A 550 -34.81 3.99 1.31
C GLN A 550 -33.31 4.21 1.07
N VAL A 551 -32.60 3.21 0.55
CA VAL A 551 -31.14 3.32 0.26
C VAL A 551 -30.83 4.46 -0.71
N LEU A 552 -31.65 4.64 -1.76
CA LEU A 552 -31.50 5.75 -2.71
C LEU A 552 -31.80 7.11 -2.07
N THR A 553 -32.77 7.18 -1.15
CA THR A 553 -33.11 8.40 -0.40
C THR A 553 -31.98 8.81 0.54
N GLU A 554 -31.40 7.86 1.28
CA GLU A 554 -30.23 8.08 2.16
C GLU A 554 -29.02 8.54 1.35
N ARG A 555 -28.75 7.92 0.19
CA ARG A 555 -27.68 8.34 -0.72
C ARG A 555 -27.90 9.75 -1.28
N ALA A 556 -29.13 10.08 -1.70
CA ALA A 556 -29.47 11.41 -2.19
C ALA A 556 -29.29 12.50 -1.13
N ALA A 557 -29.64 12.21 0.14
CA ALA A 557 -29.43 13.13 1.25
C ALA A 557 -27.93 13.42 1.47
N SER A 558 -27.08 12.39 1.51
CA SER A 558 -25.62 12.55 1.63
C SER A 558 -25.00 13.32 0.46
N LEU A 559 -25.45 13.09 -0.78
CA LEU A 559 -24.95 13.83 -1.94
C LEU A 559 -25.36 15.31 -1.89
N ASN A 560 -26.59 15.63 -1.48
CA ASN A 560 -27.01 17.02 -1.29
C ASN A 560 -26.20 17.73 -0.20
N ALA A 561 -25.89 17.07 0.91
CA ALA A 561 -25.01 17.62 1.95
C ALA A 561 -23.59 17.90 1.40
N ALA A 562 -23.05 16.97 0.60
CA ALA A 562 -21.76 17.12 -0.03
C ALA A 562 -21.72 18.27 -1.07
N VAL A 563 -22.77 18.43 -1.89
CA VAL A 563 -22.93 19.59 -2.79
C VAL A 563 -22.93 20.89 -2.00
N GLY A 564 -23.74 20.99 -0.94
CA GLY A 564 -23.78 22.20 -0.10
C GLY A 564 -22.42 22.56 0.51
N LYS A 565 -21.60 21.58 0.89
CA LYS A 565 -20.22 21.81 1.36
C LYS A 565 -19.30 22.32 0.24
N VAL A 566 -19.41 21.79 -0.97
CA VAL A 566 -18.64 22.26 -2.13
C VAL A 566 -19.07 23.67 -2.56
N ASP A 567 -20.36 23.98 -2.55
CA ASP A 567 -20.89 25.31 -2.91
C ASP A 567 -20.44 26.40 -1.92
N ASN A 568 -20.44 26.08 -0.62
CA ASN A 568 -19.87 26.95 0.40
C ASN A 568 -18.36 27.17 0.21
N ALA A 569 -17.61 26.13 -0.15
CA ALA A 569 -16.18 26.25 -0.47
C ALA A 569 -15.95 27.11 -1.73
N LEU A 570 -16.68 26.83 -2.82
CA LEU A 570 -16.64 27.62 -4.05
C LEU A 570 -16.97 29.09 -3.81
N THR A 571 -17.92 29.39 -2.93
CA THR A 571 -18.27 30.77 -2.55
C THR A 571 -17.11 31.45 -1.81
N ARG A 572 -16.48 30.77 -0.84
CA ARG A 572 -15.31 31.28 -0.09
C ARG A 572 -14.07 31.50 -0.97
N PHE A 573 -13.84 30.63 -1.94
CA PHE A 573 -12.72 30.77 -2.88
C PHE A 573 -13.03 31.64 -4.10
N GLY A 574 -14.31 31.85 -4.43
CA GLY A 574 -14.80 32.52 -5.63
C GLY A 574 -15.31 33.94 -5.43
N SER A 575 -15.48 34.41 -4.19
CA SER A 575 -15.72 35.83 -3.92
C SER A 575 -14.43 36.62 -4.16
N GLY A 576 -14.18 36.99 -5.41
CA GLY A 576 -13.06 37.85 -5.81
C GLY A 576 -13.12 39.20 -5.08
N GLY A 577 -12.30 39.34 -4.05
CA GLY A 577 -12.16 40.62 -3.34
C GLY A 577 -11.64 41.70 -4.27
N VAL A 578 -12.14 42.93 -4.13
CA VAL A 578 -11.53 44.11 -4.75
C VAL A 578 -10.55 44.71 -3.75
N GLY A 579 -9.30 44.23 -3.78
CA GLY A 579 -8.25 44.63 -2.86
C GLY A 579 -7.61 45.97 -3.21
N THR A 580 -7.12 46.68 -2.20
CA THR A 580 -6.15 47.76 -2.38
C THR A 580 -4.94 47.49 -1.50
N THR A 581 -3.79 47.27 -2.13
CA THR A 581 -2.52 46.99 -1.45
C THR A 581 -2.10 48.15 -0.54
N LYS A 582 -1.21 47.89 0.43
CA LYS A 582 -0.61 48.95 1.28
C LYS A 582 0.18 50.00 0.48
N SER A 583 0.55 49.71 -0.77
CA SER A 583 1.14 50.65 -1.73
C SER A 583 0.13 51.43 -2.58
N GLY A 584 -1.18 51.27 -2.34
CA GLY A 584 -2.25 51.96 -3.06
C GLY A 584 -2.64 51.35 -4.41
N ILE A 585 -2.04 50.22 -4.80
CA ILE A 585 -2.41 49.50 -6.03
C ILE A 585 -3.74 48.78 -5.78
N LYS A 586 -4.77 49.15 -6.55
CA LYS A 586 -6.05 48.44 -6.60
C LYS A 586 -5.92 47.22 -7.51
N TRP A 587 -6.45 46.09 -7.08
CA TRP A 587 -6.60 44.90 -7.92
C TRP A 587 -8.01 44.32 -7.72
N SER A 588 -8.50 43.64 -8.74
CA SER A 588 -9.73 42.87 -8.71
C SER A 588 -9.48 41.57 -9.47
N VAL A 589 -10.08 40.48 -9.01
CA VAL A 589 -10.22 39.25 -9.79
C VAL A 589 -11.64 39.28 -10.36
N GLU A 590 -11.76 39.29 -11.69
CA GLU A 590 -13.01 39.00 -12.41
C GLU A 590 -13.14 37.49 -12.64
#